data_AF-W9GSP9-F1
#
_entry.id   AF-W9GSP9-F1
#
_cell.length_a   1.000
_cell.length_b   1.000
_cell.length_c   1.000
_cell.angle_alpha   90.00
_cell.angle_beta   90.00
_cell.angle_gamma   90.00
#
_symmetry.space_group_name_H-M   'P 1'
#
loop_
_entity.id
_entity.type
_entity.pdbx_description
1 polymer ?
#
loop_
_entity_poly.entity_id
_entity_poly.type
_entity_poly.pdbx_seq_one_letter_code
_entity_poly.pdbx_strand_id
1 'polypeptide(L)'
;MSNVIHLLTGRPIGSLEEVLPAPGECLPCFVGRMVATEGCTGAMGWVEQFRVHRAKRATALVRRLVTQGACCDCTLVDAVWQLSPGLWEWTPDGQLVPPLEAPPCEGVRPNSTQPCAHWVSPSELAM
;
A
#
# COMPACT_ATOMS: atom_id res chain seq x y z
N MET A 1 24.60 1.73 -9.66
CA MET A 1 23.31 2.13 -10.27
C MET A 1 23.15 1.32 -11.54
N SER A 2 22.33 0.26 -11.52
CA SER A 2 22.16 -0.62 -12.68
C SER A 2 21.24 0.03 -13.70
N ASN A 3 21.73 0.26 -14.92
CA ASN A 3 20.98 0.82 -16.05
C ASN A 3 20.20 -0.27 -16.82
N VAL A 4 19.65 -1.26 -16.12
CA VAL A 4 18.87 -2.31 -16.77
C VAL A 4 17.42 -1.84 -16.81
N ILE A 5 16.81 -1.86 -17.99
CA ILE A 5 15.46 -1.36 -18.27
C ILE A 5 14.62 -2.53 -18.76
N HIS A 6 13.37 -2.62 -18.29
CA HIS A 6 12.44 -3.66 -18.71
C HIS A 6 12.00 -3.40 -20.17
N LEU A 7 12.35 -4.30 -21.09
CA LEU A 7 12.18 -4.11 -22.54
C LEU A 7 10.71 -3.90 -22.98
N LEU A 8 9.75 -4.40 -22.21
CA LEU A 8 8.32 -4.28 -22.54
C LEU A 8 7.67 -3.01 -21.96
N THR A 9 8.25 -2.41 -20.92
CA THR A 9 7.63 -1.26 -20.21
C THR A 9 8.51 -0.02 -20.20
N GLY A 10 9.77 -0.11 -20.64
CA GLY A 10 10.72 1.01 -20.69
C GLY A 10 11.14 1.55 -19.31
N ARG A 11 10.70 0.92 -18.21
CA ARG A 11 10.99 1.35 -16.84
C ARG A 11 12.32 0.77 -16.35
N PRO A 12 13.12 1.53 -15.57
CA PRO A 12 14.28 0.97 -14.89
C PRO A 12 13.84 -0.27 -14.12
N ILE A 13 14.60 -1.36 -14.22
CA ILE A 13 14.45 -2.48 -13.31
C ILE A 13 14.90 -1.95 -11.95
N GLY A 14 13.93 -1.62 -11.09
CA GLY A 14 14.20 -1.32 -9.69
C GLY A 14 15.05 -2.44 -9.10
N SER A 15 15.97 -2.10 -8.20
CA SER A 15 16.70 -3.13 -7.47
C SER A 15 15.69 -4.08 -6.80
N LEU A 16 15.98 -5.38 -6.68
CA LEU A 16 15.07 -6.33 -6.01
C LEU A 16 14.65 -5.87 -4.60
N GLU A 17 15.42 -4.98 -3.96
CA GLU A 17 15.10 -4.33 -2.69
C GLU A 17 13.91 -3.36 -2.77
N GLU A 18 13.68 -2.72 -3.92
CA GLU A 18 12.57 -1.77 -4.13
C GLU A 18 11.21 -2.48 -4.23
N VAL A 19 11.17 -3.76 -4.62
CA VAL A 19 9.90 -4.52 -4.75
C VAL A 19 9.55 -5.34 -3.51
N LEU A 20 10.34 -5.21 -2.45
CA LEU A 20 10.12 -5.91 -1.17
C LEU A 20 9.60 -4.96 -0.10
N PRO A 21 8.86 -5.48 0.90
CA PRO A 21 8.47 -4.66 2.04
C PRO A 21 9.68 -4.30 2.90
N ALA A 22 9.84 -3.01 3.20
CA ALA A 22 10.91 -2.52 4.06
C ALA A 22 10.72 -2.98 5.51
N PRO A 23 11.79 -3.04 6.33
CA PRO A 23 11.67 -3.31 7.75
C PRO A 23 10.73 -2.32 8.44
N GLY A 24 9.66 -2.83 9.06
CA GLY A 24 8.67 -2.02 9.75
C GLY A 24 7.57 -1.44 8.86
N GLU A 25 7.67 -1.55 7.53
CA GLU A 25 6.64 -1.08 6.61
C GLU A 25 5.30 -1.81 6.87
N CYS A 26 4.22 -1.04 6.94
CA CYS A 26 2.88 -1.57 7.09
C CYS A 26 2.33 -2.06 5.74
N LEU A 27 1.34 -2.96 5.78
CA LEU A 27 0.76 -3.54 4.58
C LEU A 27 0.22 -2.48 3.59
N PRO A 28 -0.64 -1.52 3.99
CA PRO A 28 -1.15 -0.52 3.05
C PRO A 28 -0.07 0.44 2.53
N CYS A 29 0.95 0.82 3.31
CA CYS A 29 2.08 1.61 2.78
C CYS A 29 2.85 0.85 1.70
N PHE A 30 3.17 -0.43 1.94
CA PHE A 30 3.84 -1.26 0.94
C PHE A 30 3.00 -1.38 -0.34
N VAL A 31 1.73 -1.75 -0.20
CA VAL A 31 0.84 -1.96 -1.35
C VAL A 31 0.60 -0.65 -2.10
N GLY A 32 0.33 0.46 -1.40
CA GLY A 32 0.16 1.77 -2.03
C GLY A 32 1.39 2.22 -2.80
N ARG A 33 2.59 2.01 -2.24
CA ARG A 33 3.86 2.26 -2.92
C ARG A 33 3.99 1.42 -4.18
N MET A 34 3.77 0.10 -4.09
CA MET A 34 3.87 -0.80 -5.24
C MET A 34 2.82 -0.54 -6.32
N VAL A 35 1.59 -0.18 -5.94
CA VAL A 35 0.55 0.21 -6.90
C VAL A 35 0.92 1.53 -7.58
N ALA A 36 1.49 2.50 -6.86
CA ALA A 36 1.93 3.76 -7.46
C ALA A 36 3.13 3.57 -8.41
N THR A 37 4.09 2.72 -8.06
CA THR A 37 5.30 2.50 -8.86
C THR A 37 5.08 1.49 -9.98
N GLU A 38 4.53 0.32 -9.69
CA GLU A 38 4.41 -0.82 -10.63
C GLU A 38 2.99 -1.01 -11.19
N GLY A 39 1.98 -0.39 -10.58
CA GLY A 39 0.60 -0.55 -10.98
C GLY A 39 -0.11 -1.74 -10.31
N CYS A 40 -1.42 -1.79 -10.53
CA CYS A 40 -2.26 -2.90 -10.11
C CYS A 40 -2.61 -3.78 -11.31
N THR A 41 -2.50 -5.11 -11.15
CA THR A 41 -2.83 -6.09 -12.19
C THR A 41 -4.28 -6.59 -12.14
N GLY A 42 -5.10 -6.02 -11.26
CA GLY A 42 -6.46 -6.51 -10.98
C GLY A 42 -6.50 -7.73 -10.06
N ALA A 43 -5.40 -8.05 -9.38
CA ALA A 43 -5.28 -9.14 -8.41
C ALA A 43 -4.68 -8.64 -7.08
N MET A 44 -4.50 -9.54 -6.12
CA MET A 44 -3.93 -9.28 -4.77
C MET A 44 -2.44 -9.67 -4.71
N GLY A 45 -1.70 -9.38 -5.78
CA GLY A 45 -0.32 -9.84 -5.94
C GLY A 45 0.63 -9.19 -4.94
N TRP A 46 0.49 -7.89 -4.71
CA TRP A 46 1.30 -7.17 -3.73
C TRP A 46 0.94 -7.56 -2.30
N VAL A 47 -0.33 -7.79 -1.98
CA VAL A 47 -0.72 -8.36 -0.68
C VAL A 47 -0.06 -9.71 -0.42
N GLU A 48 -0.07 -10.61 -1.40
CA GLU A 48 0.58 -11.92 -1.27
C GLU A 48 2.10 -11.80 -1.13
N GLN A 49 2.73 -10.91 -1.91
CA GLN A 49 4.15 -10.58 -1.80
C GLN A 49 4.49 -10.10 -0.38
N PHE A 50 3.70 -9.18 0.18
CA PHE A 50 3.86 -8.74 1.56
C PHE A 50 3.75 -9.91 2.54
N ARG A 51 2.73 -10.77 2.37
CA ARG A 51 2.51 -11.92 3.25
C ARG A 51 3.70 -12.87 3.25
N VAL A 52 4.21 -13.27 2.09
CA VAL A 52 5.32 -14.24 2.01
C VAL A 52 6.64 -13.69 2.56
N HIS A 53 6.84 -12.37 2.53
CA HIS A 53 8.06 -11.73 3.04
C HIS A 53 7.97 -11.28 4.50
N ARG A 54 6.84 -10.73 4.94
CA ARG A 54 6.68 -10.11 6.27
C ARG A 54 5.73 -10.84 7.18
N ALA A 55 4.70 -11.49 6.66
CA ALA A 55 3.62 -12.04 7.48
C ALA A 55 3.30 -13.50 7.11
N LYS A 56 4.33 -14.36 7.03
CA LYS A 56 4.22 -15.73 6.50
C LYS A 56 3.08 -16.56 7.10
N ARG A 57 2.78 -16.35 8.38
CA ARG A 57 1.74 -17.05 9.14
C ARG A 57 0.32 -16.50 8.93
N ALA A 58 0.16 -15.34 8.28
CA ALA A 58 -1.14 -14.73 8.01
C ALA A 58 -1.82 -15.38 6.78
N THR A 59 -1.99 -16.71 6.79
CA THR A 59 -2.49 -17.50 5.66
C THR A 59 -3.92 -17.14 5.25
N ALA A 60 -4.71 -16.55 6.15
CA ALA A 60 -6.05 -16.05 5.87
C ALA A 60 -6.10 -14.57 5.45
N LEU A 61 -4.95 -13.89 5.27
CA LEU A 61 -4.89 -12.46 5.02
C LEU A 61 -5.73 -12.03 3.82
N VAL A 62 -5.50 -12.63 2.65
CA VAL A 62 -6.24 -12.27 1.43
C VAL A 62 -7.73 -12.51 1.61
N ARG A 63 -8.13 -13.66 2.15
CA ARG A 63 -9.53 -13.96 2.44
C ARG A 63 -10.17 -12.90 3.35
N ARG A 64 -9.47 -12.47 4.41
CA ARG A 64 -9.95 -11.44 5.32
C ARG A 64 -10.13 -10.09 4.60
N LEU A 65 -9.17 -9.69 3.80
CA LEU A 65 -9.23 -8.42 3.06
C LEU A 65 -10.37 -8.44 2.03
N VAL A 66 -10.59 -9.59 1.37
CA VAL A 66 -11.73 -9.77 0.47
C VAL A 66 -13.05 -9.64 1.22
N THR A 67 -13.17 -10.21 2.43
CA THR A 67 -14.38 -10.00 3.25
C THR A 67 -14.56 -8.55 3.72
N GLN A 68 -13.50 -7.74 3.69
CA GLN A 68 -13.53 -6.31 3.98
C GLN A 68 -13.74 -5.45 2.72
N GLY A 69 -13.86 -6.06 1.53
CA GLY A 69 -14.16 -5.36 0.28
C GLY A 69 -13.01 -5.24 -0.70
N ALA A 70 -11.81 -5.76 -0.40
CA ALA A 70 -10.72 -5.79 -1.38
C ALA A 70 -11.00 -6.81 -2.50
N CYS A 71 -10.84 -6.39 -3.75
CA CYS A 71 -10.84 -7.26 -4.93
C CYS A 71 -9.48 -7.25 -5.66
N CYS A 72 -8.67 -6.22 -5.45
CA CYS A 72 -7.34 -6.01 -6.02
C CYS A 72 -6.46 -5.26 -5.01
N ASP A 73 -5.16 -5.19 -5.29
CA ASP A 73 -4.22 -4.35 -4.52
C ASP A 73 -4.66 -2.87 -4.49
N CYS A 74 -5.30 -2.38 -5.56
CA CYS A 74 -5.88 -1.04 -5.61
C CYS A 74 -6.97 -0.80 -4.56
N THR A 75 -7.98 -1.67 -4.54
CA THR A 75 -9.12 -1.54 -3.62
C THR A 75 -8.74 -1.77 -2.17
N LEU A 76 -7.58 -2.38 -1.90
CA LEU A 76 -7.04 -2.41 -0.55
C LEU A 76 -6.82 -1.00 0.02
N VAL A 77 -6.19 -0.12 -0.76
CA VAL A 77 -5.79 1.24 -0.35
C VAL A 77 -6.81 2.32 -0.73
N ASP A 78 -7.87 1.94 -1.45
CA ASP A 78 -9.00 2.82 -1.77
C ASP A 78 -10.26 2.51 -0.94
N ALA A 79 -10.50 1.23 -0.61
CA ALA A 79 -11.77 0.77 -0.04
C ALA A 79 -11.64 0.09 1.33
N VAL A 80 -10.56 -0.65 1.60
CA VAL A 80 -10.37 -1.31 2.92
C VAL A 80 -9.71 -0.36 3.92
N TRP A 81 -8.68 0.34 3.47
CA TRP A 81 -7.99 1.38 4.22
C TRP A 81 -7.89 2.63 3.36
N GLN A 82 -8.09 3.79 3.95
CA GLN A 82 -7.98 5.09 3.31
C GLN A 82 -6.94 5.92 4.04
N LEU A 83 -6.23 6.78 3.30
CA LEU A 83 -5.37 7.77 3.93
C LEU A 83 -6.20 8.67 4.85
N SER A 84 -5.73 8.83 6.08
CA SER A 84 -6.37 9.66 7.09
C SER A 84 -6.64 11.07 6.54
N PRO A 85 -7.88 11.59 6.64
CA PRO A 85 -8.20 12.96 6.24
C PRO A 85 -7.33 14.02 6.94
N GLY A 86 -6.76 13.69 8.10
CA GLY A 86 -5.82 14.57 8.80
C GLY A 86 -4.49 14.80 8.06
N LEU A 87 -4.21 14.03 7.01
CA LEU A 87 -3.05 14.19 6.13
C LEU A 87 -3.37 14.97 4.84
N TRP A 88 -4.63 15.34 4.61
CA TRP A 88 -5.02 16.03 3.39
C TRP A 88 -4.62 17.50 3.45
N GLU A 89 -4.28 18.05 2.30
CA GLU A 89 -3.74 19.40 2.16
C GLU A 89 -4.76 20.31 1.45
N TRP A 90 -4.80 21.58 1.88
CA TRP A 90 -5.60 22.60 1.20
C TRP A 90 -4.83 23.16 0.01
N THR A 91 -5.44 23.11 -1.17
CA THR A 91 -4.93 23.75 -2.37
C THR A 91 -5.19 25.27 -2.36
N PRO A 92 -4.46 26.07 -3.17
CA PRO A 92 -4.70 27.52 -3.27
C PRO A 92 -6.11 27.91 -3.72
N ASP A 93 -6.79 27.04 -4.47
CA ASP A 93 -8.20 27.18 -4.89
C ASP A 93 -9.21 26.71 -3.83
N GLY A 94 -8.73 26.33 -2.64
CA GLY A 94 -9.57 25.98 -1.50
C GLY A 94 -10.17 24.57 -1.57
N GLN A 95 -9.53 23.65 -2.30
CA GLN A 95 -9.92 22.24 -2.31
C GLN A 95 -9.07 21.44 -1.32
N LEU A 96 -9.70 20.52 -0.60
CA LEU A 96 -8.99 19.58 0.26
C LEU A 96 -8.65 18.33 -0.58
N VAL A 97 -7.36 18.06 -0.77
CA VAL A 97 -6.87 16.97 -1.61
C VAL A 97 -5.92 16.07 -0.82
N PRO A 98 -5.82 14.76 -1.15
CA PRO A 98 -4.78 13.91 -0.57
C PRO A 98 -3.39 14.46 -0.95
N PRO A 99 -2.37 14.24 -0.10
CA PRO A 99 -1.02 14.72 -0.37
C PRO A 99 -0.48 14.08 -1.65
N LEU A 100 0.25 14.86 -2.45
CA LEU A 100 0.84 14.37 -3.72
C LEU A 100 1.84 13.24 -3.48
N GLU A 101 2.61 13.35 -2.40
CA GLU A 101 3.53 12.31 -1.93
C GLU A 101 3.02 11.77 -0.59
N ALA A 102 2.82 10.46 -0.52
CA ALA A 102 2.42 9.83 0.73
C ALA A 102 3.56 9.99 1.76
N PRO A 103 3.25 10.39 3.01
CA PRO A 103 4.27 10.50 4.04
C PRO A 103 4.93 9.14 4.33
N PRO A 104 6.19 9.12 4.79
CA PRO A 104 6.88 7.87 5.13
C PRO A 104 6.07 7.03 6.11
N CYS A 105 6.09 5.70 5.95
CA CYS A 105 5.37 4.80 6.86
C CYS A 105 5.84 5.00 8.31
N GLU A 106 4.92 5.34 9.23
CA GLU A 106 5.24 5.44 10.68
C GLU A 106 5.67 4.11 11.32
N GLY A 107 5.42 3.01 10.62
CA GLY A 107 5.90 1.71 10.98
C GLY A 107 4.92 0.90 11.82
N VAL A 108 5.12 -0.42 11.82
CA VAL A 108 4.34 -1.37 12.59
C VAL A 108 5.25 -2.42 13.22
N ARG A 109 4.71 -3.13 14.21
CA ARG A 109 5.39 -4.29 14.82
C ARG A 109 5.74 -5.34 13.76
N PRO A 110 6.87 -6.07 13.92
CA PRO A 110 7.23 -7.15 13.00
C PRO A 110 6.09 -8.14 12.78
N ASN A 111 5.91 -8.56 11.53
CA ASN A 111 4.86 -9.48 11.07
C ASN A 111 3.41 -8.97 11.21
N SER A 112 3.19 -7.70 11.53
CA SER A 112 1.87 -7.09 11.50
C SER A 112 1.31 -7.05 10.07
N THR A 113 -0.01 -7.23 9.96
CA THR A 113 -0.79 -7.00 8.73
C THR A 113 -1.76 -5.82 8.89
N GLN A 114 -1.64 -5.09 10.00
CA GLN A 114 -2.43 -3.90 10.30
C GLN A 114 -1.80 -2.65 9.68
N PRO A 115 -2.59 -1.61 9.42
CA PRO A 115 -2.09 -0.30 9.01
C PRO A 115 -1.21 0.38 10.08
N CYS A 116 -0.40 1.35 9.66
CA CYS A 116 0.15 2.39 10.55
C CYS A 116 -0.87 3.53 10.74
N ALA A 117 -0.57 4.55 11.55
CA ALA A 117 -1.58 5.57 11.91
C ALA A 117 -1.99 6.50 10.76
N HIS A 118 -1.30 6.45 9.62
CA HIS A 118 -1.69 7.17 8.41
C HIS A 118 -2.95 6.63 7.75
N TRP A 119 -3.37 5.41 8.08
CA TRP A 119 -4.49 4.76 7.41
C TRP A 119 -5.61 4.46 8.39
N VAL A 120 -6.83 4.73 7.94
CA VAL A 120 -8.07 4.48 8.68
C VAL A 120 -8.98 3.58 7.86
N SER A 121 -9.76 2.75 8.53
CA SER A 121 -10.85 2.00 7.89
C SER A 121 -12.05 2.92 7.64
N PRO A 122 -12.87 2.66 6.60
CA PRO A 122 -14.11 3.42 6.38
C PRO A 122 -15.05 3.41 7.59
N SER A 123 -15.05 2.32 8.37
CA SER A 123 -15.82 2.24 9.61
C SER A 123 -15.38 3.23 10.68
N GLU A 124 -14.09 3.61 10.71
CA GLU A 124 -13.57 4.60 11.65
C GLU A 124 -13.91 6.04 11.23
N LEU A 125 -14.20 6.28 9.94
CA LEU A 125 -14.63 7.57 9.42
C LEU A 125 -16.14 7.81 9.55
N ALA A 126 -16.93 6.74 9.73
CA ALA A 126 -18.38 6.81 9.86
C ALA A 126 -18.87 7.01 11.31
N MET A 127 -17.94 7.14 12.27
CA MET A 127 -18.19 7.37 13.70
C MET A 127 -17.88 8.80 14.09
#